data_AF-A0AAV1DAP1-F1
#
_entry.id   AF-A0AAV1DAP1-F1
#
_cell.length_a   1.000
_cell.length_b   1.000
_cell.length_c   1.000
_cell.angle_alpha   90.00
_cell.angle_beta   90.00
_cell.angle_gamma   90.00
#
_symmetry.space_group_name_H-M   'P 1'
#
loop_
_entity.id
_entity.type
_entity.pdbx_description
1 polymer ?
#
loop_
_entity_poly.entity_id
_entity_poly.type
_entity_poly.pdbx_seq_one_letter_code
_entity_poly.pdbx_strand_id
1 'polypeptide(L)'
;MADEGSIDDTSAPPIRLMNFVSEHQLEESRKSRGSRVDDGTAQRDRSLFEILKENKDKKDAEFNERFKHRPPKALDEDETEFLDNLEMSRKEYEQQVANEEAQELQRFQAAVAAQAQSTVVSEPKEIPPVPKVQVDLNSR
;
A
#
# COMPACT_ATOMS: atom_id res chain seq x y z
N MET A 1 35.78 -34.76 12.46
CA MET A 1 34.42 -34.44 12.02
C MET A 1 34.53 -33.53 10.82
N ALA A 2 34.30 -34.09 9.63
CA ALA A 2 34.07 -33.35 8.40
C ALA A 2 33.08 -34.23 7.61
N ASP A 3 31.80 -33.85 7.64
CA ASP A 3 30.74 -34.41 6.81
C ASP A 3 30.04 -33.19 6.20
N GLU A 4 30.36 -32.90 4.94
CA GLU A 4 29.86 -31.77 4.17
C GLU A 4 29.01 -32.33 3.02
N GLY A 5 27.70 -32.09 3.14
CA GLY A 5 26.75 -31.83 2.06
C GLY A 5 26.80 -32.70 0.80
N SER A 6 26.02 -33.78 0.78
CA SER A 6 25.48 -34.36 -0.45
C SER A 6 24.44 -33.40 -1.05
N ILE A 7 24.79 -32.75 -2.16
CA ILE A 7 23.87 -32.02 -3.04
C ILE A 7 23.48 -32.98 -4.16
N ASP A 8 22.33 -33.63 -4.02
CA ASP A 8 21.68 -34.35 -5.11
C ASP A 8 20.39 -33.62 -5.51
N ASP A 9 20.54 -32.57 -6.32
CA ASP A 9 19.42 -31.80 -6.87
C ASP A 9 19.44 -31.84 -8.40
N THR A 10 19.21 -33.03 -8.98
CA THR A 10 18.91 -33.20 -10.42
C THR A 10 17.87 -34.30 -10.66
N SER A 11 16.72 -34.24 -9.98
CA SER A 11 15.57 -35.06 -10.38
C SER A 11 14.78 -34.33 -11.47
N ALA A 12 15.15 -34.56 -12.74
CA ALA A 12 14.33 -34.14 -13.88
C ALA A 12 12.91 -34.73 -13.73
N PRO A 13 11.85 -33.97 -14.05
CA PRO A 13 10.49 -34.47 -13.90
C PRO A 13 10.30 -35.76 -14.71
N PRO A 14 9.69 -36.80 -14.13
CA PRO A 14 9.56 -38.08 -14.81
C PRO A 14 8.77 -37.88 -16.10
N ILE A 15 9.31 -38.38 -17.22
CA ILE A 15 8.64 -38.42 -18.52
C ILE A 15 7.33 -39.18 -18.30
N ARG A 16 6.21 -38.47 -18.37
CA ARG A 16 4.89 -39.06 -18.25
C ARG A 16 4.62 -39.85 -19.52
N LEU A 17 4.84 -41.16 -19.46
CA LEU A 17 4.43 -42.07 -20.52
C LEU A 17 2.90 -41.96 -20.64
N MET A 18 2.44 -41.40 -21.77
CA MET A 18 1.01 -41.32 -22.06
C MET A 18 0.49 -42.75 -22.22
N ASN A 19 -0.36 -43.19 -21.30
CA ASN A 19 -1.08 -44.45 -21.43
C ASN A 19 -2.17 -44.26 -22.49
N PHE A 20 -1.91 -44.72 -23.71
CA PHE A 20 -2.90 -44.67 -24.78
C PHE A 20 -4.05 -45.61 -24.46
N VAL A 21 -5.24 -45.03 -24.31
CA VAL A 21 -6.50 -45.74 -24.10
C VAL A 21 -7.14 -45.93 -25.46
N SER A 22 -7.61 -47.14 -25.79
CA SER A 22 -8.35 -47.36 -27.03
C SER A 22 -9.72 -46.68 -26.98
N GLU A 23 -10.28 -46.35 -28.15
CA GLU A 23 -11.60 -45.73 -28.26
C GLU A 23 -12.69 -46.54 -27.54
N HIS A 24 -12.64 -47.86 -27.64
CA HIS A 24 -13.56 -48.78 -26.95
C HIS A 24 -13.45 -48.67 -25.42
N GLN A 25 -12.22 -48.68 -24.87
CA GLN A 25 -12.02 -48.52 -23.42
C GLN A 25 -12.46 -47.15 -22.91
N LEU A 26 -12.35 -46.13 -23.76
CA LEU A 26 -12.81 -44.78 -23.46
C LEU A 26 -14.34 -44.75 -23.40
N GLU A 27 -15.03 -45.43 -24.31
CA GLU A 27 -16.49 -45.55 -24.33
C GLU A 27 -17.03 -46.35 -23.13
N GLU A 28 -16.40 -47.47 -22.76
CA GLU A 28 -16.74 -48.24 -21.56
C GLU A 28 -16.48 -47.46 -20.26
N SER A 29 -15.38 -46.68 -20.22
CA SER A 29 -15.07 -45.79 -19.10
C SER A 29 -16.13 -44.70 -18.94
N ARG A 30 -16.61 -44.13 -20.04
CA ARG A 30 -17.71 -43.16 -20.02
C ARG A 30 -19.01 -43.78 -19.53
N LYS A 31 -19.30 -45.01 -19.95
CA LYS A 31 -20.53 -45.74 -19.58
C LYS A 31 -20.54 -46.18 -18.11
N SER A 32 -19.39 -46.59 -17.57
CA SER A 32 -19.24 -47.02 -16.17
C SER A 32 -19.20 -45.85 -15.18
N ARG A 33 -18.60 -44.72 -15.56
CA ARG A 33 -18.50 -43.53 -14.69
C ARG A 33 -19.79 -42.74 -14.56
N GLY A 34 -20.75 -42.95 -15.47
CA GLY A 34 -22.02 -42.24 -15.48
C GLY A 34 -21.89 -40.80 -15.97
N SER A 35 -23.05 -40.14 -16.07
CA SER A 35 -23.21 -38.75 -16.49
C SER A 35 -22.44 -37.81 -15.55
N ARG A 36 -21.33 -37.23 -16.02
CA ARG A 36 -20.52 -36.26 -15.26
C ARG A 36 -20.53 -34.91 -15.95
N VAL A 37 -20.83 -33.85 -15.19
CA VAL A 37 -20.83 -32.46 -15.68
C VAL A 37 -19.47 -32.03 -16.25
N ASP A 38 -18.37 -32.62 -15.76
CA ASP A 38 -17.00 -32.32 -16.21
C ASP A 38 -16.64 -32.94 -17.59
N ASP A 39 -17.31 -34.01 -18.02
CA ASP A 39 -17.01 -34.75 -19.27
C ASP A 39 -18.00 -34.38 -20.41
N GLY A 40 -18.87 -33.38 -20.19
CA GLY A 40 -19.83 -32.88 -21.19
C GLY A 40 -20.94 -33.85 -21.61
N THR A 41 -20.90 -35.10 -21.12
CA THR A 41 -21.87 -36.16 -21.45
C THR A 41 -23.21 -36.01 -20.72
N ALA A 42 -23.25 -35.16 -19.68
CA ALA A 42 -24.40 -34.97 -18.80
C ALA A 42 -25.47 -33.98 -19.30
N GLN A 43 -25.15 -33.16 -20.30
CA GLN A 43 -25.91 -31.95 -20.63
C GLN A 43 -26.15 -31.88 -22.15
N ARG A 44 -26.73 -32.94 -22.75
CA ARG A 44 -27.04 -32.94 -24.20
C ARG A 44 -28.10 -31.92 -24.61
N ASP A 45 -28.88 -31.41 -23.66
CA ASP A 45 -29.98 -30.47 -23.89
C ASP A 45 -29.58 -29.00 -23.72
N ARG A 46 -28.34 -28.70 -23.29
CA ARG A 46 -27.82 -27.33 -23.16
C ARG A 46 -26.75 -27.06 -24.20
N SER A 47 -26.68 -25.82 -24.66
CA SER A 47 -25.64 -25.44 -25.62
C SER A 47 -24.26 -25.52 -24.96
N LEU A 48 -23.23 -25.90 -25.74
CA LEU A 48 -21.85 -25.95 -25.24
C LEU A 48 -21.38 -24.59 -24.70
N PHE A 49 -21.87 -23.49 -25.29
CA PHE A 49 -21.60 -22.12 -24.85
C PHE A 49 -22.09 -21.87 -23.44
N GLU A 50 -23.32 -22.28 -23.10
CA GLU A 50 -23.88 -22.12 -21.76
C GLU A 50 -23.08 -22.92 -20.72
N ILE A 51 -22.71 -24.16 -21.03
CA ILE A 51 -21.92 -25.01 -20.12
C ILE A 51 -20.54 -24.39 -19.87
N LEU A 52 -19.86 -23.94 -20.92
CA LEU A 52 -18.54 -23.29 -20.80
C LEU A 52 -18.63 -21.97 -20.04
N LYS A 53 -19.70 -21.20 -20.27
CA LYS A 53 -19.96 -19.95 -19.56
C LYS A 53 -20.26 -20.21 -18.09
N GLU A 54 -21.14 -21.16 -17.75
CA GLU A 54 -21.43 -21.56 -16.37
C GLU A 54 -20.17 -22.06 -15.64
N ASN A 55 -19.33 -22.87 -16.29
CA ASN A 55 -18.08 -23.34 -15.72
C ASN A 55 -17.06 -22.22 -15.48
N LYS A 56 -16.99 -21.26 -16.41
CA LYS A 56 -16.16 -20.06 -16.25
C LYS A 56 -16.69 -19.20 -15.11
N ASP A 57 -17.97 -18.86 -15.13
CA ASP A 57 -18.63 -18.05 -14.11
C ASP A 57 -18.50 -18.70 -12.73
N LYS A 58 -18.60 -20.03 -12.63
CA LYS A 58 -18.40 -20.79 -11.40
C LYS A 58 -16.96 -20.75 -10.90
N LYS A 59 -15.97 -20.97 -11.77
CA LYS A 59 -14.55 -20.87 -11.37
C LYS A 59 -14.16 -19.45 -11.00
N ASP A 60 -14.65 -18.46 -11.73
CA ASP A 60 -14.43 -17.05 -11.47
C ASP A 60 -15.09 -16.65 -10.14
N ALA A 61 -16.30 -17.15 -9.84
CA ALA A 61 -16.98 -16.93 -8.57
C ALA A 61 -16.23 -17.59 -7.40
N GLU A 62 -15.86 -18.86 -7.51
CA GLU A 62 -15.09 -19.60 -6.48
C GLU A 62 -13.73 -18.95 -6.20
N PHE A 63 -13.04 -18.49 -7.26
CA PHE A 63 -11.80 -17.75 -7.12
C PHE A 63 -12.04 -16.42 -6.42
N ASN A 64 -13.02 -15.63 -6.87
CA ASN A 64 -13.31 -14.31 -6.33
C ASN A 64 -13.82 -14.37 -4.88
N GLU A 65 -14.62 -15.37 -4.51
CA GLU A 65 -15.06 -15.62 -3.13
C GLU A 65 -13.88 -15.89 -2.18
N ARG A 66 -12.86 -16.64 -2.63
CA ARG A 66 -11.65 -16.93 -1.85
C ARG A 66 -10.79 -15.69 -1.54
N PHE A 67 -10.98 -14.60 -2.28
CA PHE A 67 -10.32 -13.31 -2.02
C PHE A 67 -11.24 -12.30 -1.33
N LYS A 68 -12.58 -12.41 -1.50
CA LYS A 68 -13.57 -11.54 -0.85
C LYS A 68 -13.69 -11.77 0.67
N HIS A 69 -13.44 -13.00 1.13
CA HIS A 69 -13.53 -13.35 2.55
C HIS A 69 -12.18 -13.37 3.27
N ARG A 70 -11.11 -12.92 2.63
CA ARG A 70 -9.93 -12.55 3.41
C ARG A 70 -10.30 -11.27 4.15
N PRO A 71 -10.26 -11.24 5.49
CA PRO A 71 -10.40 -9.98 6.19
C PRO A 71 -9.44 -8.97 5.56
N PRO A 72 -9.86 -7.71 5.39
CA PRO A 72 -8.97 -6.68 4.87
C PRO A 72 -7.67 -6.80 5.64
N LYS A 73 -6.56 -6.91 4.90
CA LYS A 73 -5.25 -7.10 5.50
C LYS A 73 -5.08 -5.96 6.50
N ALA A 74 -5.14 -6.29 7.80
CA ALA A 74 -4.87 -5.31 8.83
C ALA A 74 -3.47 -4.77 8.55
N LEU A 75 -3.29 -3.46 8.77
CA LEU A 75 -1.95 -2.91 8.80
C LEU A 75 -1.13 -3.81 9.73
N ASP A 76 0.05 -4.22 9.28
CA ASP A 76 0.93 -5.00 10.14
C ASP A 76 1.41 -4.14 11.32
N GLU A 77 1.99 -4.79 12.32
CA GLU A 77 2.45 -4.11 13.55
C GLU A 77 3.42 -2.97 13.20
N ASP A 78 4.33 -3.19 12.24
CA ASP A 78 5.28 -2.20 11.72
C ASP A 78 4.58 -1.01 11.01
N GLU A 79 3.57 -1.28 10.17
CA GLU A 79 2.80 -0.26 9.46
C GLU A 79 1.98 0.61 10.42
N THR A 80 1.42 0.02 11.50
CA THR A 80 0.71 0.81 12.53
C THR A 80 1.65 1.70 13.33
N GLU A 81 2.81 1.19 13.74
CA GLU A 81 3.82 1.97 14.46
C GLU A 81 4.34 3.14 13.62
N PHE A 82 4.50 2.94 12.30
CA PHE A 82 4.90 4.02 11.40
C PHE A 82 3.89 5.18 11.42
N LEU A 83 2.59 4.89 11.36
CA LEU A 83 1.54 5.92 11.38
C LEU A 83 1.49 6.65 12.73
N ASP A 84 1.63 5.92 13.84
CA ASP A 84 1.67 6.52 15.18
C ASP A 84 2.89 7.43 15.34
N ASN A 85 4.07 7.00 14.89
CA ASN A 85 5.30 7.81 14.89
C ASN A 85 5.17 9.06 14.02
N LEU A 86 4.51 8.95 12.86
CA LEU A 86 4.23 10.08 11.99
C LEU A 86 3.31 11.10 12.66
N GLU A 87 2.25 10.65 13.33
CA GLU A 87 1.35 11.52 14.07
C GLU A 87 2.07 12.21 15.24
N MET A 88 2.86 11.46 16.01
CA MET A 88 3.67 12.02 17.10
C MET A 88 4.65 13.08 16.59
N SER A 89 5.41 12.77 15.53
CA SER A 89 6.38 13.71 14.94
C SER A 89 5.72 15.00 14.45
N ARG A 90 4.56 14.88 13.79
CA ARG A 90 3.78 16.04 13.35
C ARG A 90 3.35 16.91 14.53
N LYS A 91 2.82 16.29 15.57
CA LYS A 91 2.37 17.00 16.78
C LYS A 91 3.52 17.68 17.51
N GLU A 92 4.66 17.01 17.61
CA GLU A 92 5.88 17.57 18.21
C GLU A 92 6.38 18.78 17.43
N TYR A 93 6.37 18.72 16.10
CA TYR A 93 6.72 19.85 15.25
C TYR A 93 5.78 21.03 15.45
N GLU A 94 4.46 20.79 15.41
CA GLU A 94 3.45 21.84 15.66
C GLU A 94 3.62 22.46 17.06
N GLN A 95 3.94 21.65 18.08
CA GLN A 95 4.20 22.14 19.43
C GLN A 95 5.50 22.96 19.52
N GLN A 96 6.57 22.56 18.83
CA GLN A 96 7.81 23.35 18.78
C GLN A 96 7.57 24.71 18.15
N VAL A 97 6.87 24.77 17.02
CA VAL A 97 6.51 26.03 16.34
C VAL A 97 5.68 26.93 17.27
N ALA A 98 4.68 26.38 17.94
CA ALA A 98 3.85 27.15 18.88
C ALA A 98 4.66 27.69 20.07
N ASN A 99 5.62 26.92 20.58
CA ASN A 99 6.50 27.35 21.66
C ASN A 99 7.46 28.47 21.22
N GLU A 100 8.02 28.36 20.01
CA GLU A 100 8.88 29.40 19.42
C GLU A 100 8.11 30.71 19.21
N GLU A 101 6.91 30.63 18.64
CA GLU A 101 6.02 31.78 18.44
C GLU A 101 5.66 32.44 19.78
N ALA A 102 5.32 31.66 20.80
CA ALA A 102 5.01 32.18 22.13
C ALA A 102 6.21 32.93 22.75
N GLN A 103 7.43 32.42 22.57
CA GLN A 103 8.64 33.11 23.04
C GLN A 103 8.88 34.41 22.29
N GLU A 104 8.72 34.42 20.96
CA GLU A 104 8.86 35.62 20.13
C GLU A 104 7.86 36.71 20.57
N LEU A 105 6.60 36.33 20.76
CA LEU A 105 5.55 37.25 21.23
C LEU A 105 5.87 37.83 22.62
N GLN A 106 6.38 37.01 23.55
CA GLN A 106 6.81 37.49 24.86
C GLN A 106 7.98 38.48 24.76
N ARG A 107 8.97 38.20 23.92
CA ARG A 107 10.11 39.09 23.68
C ARG A 107 9.64 40.42 23.08
N PHE A 108 8.72 40.38 22.12
CA PHE A 108 8.14 41.58 21.53
C PHE A 108 7.39 42.41 22.57
N GLN A 109 6.52 41.78 23.38
CA GLN A 109 5.80 42.48 24.44
C GLN A 109 6.74 43.11 25.47
N ALA A 110 7.82 42.41 25.86
CA ALA A 110 8.84 42.94 26.75
C ALA A 110 9.58 44.14 26.13
N ALA A 111 9.95 44.07 24.86
CA ALA A 111 10.60 45.17 24.15
C ALA A 111 9.69 46.40 24.01
N VAL A 112 8.41 46.20 23.68
CA VAL A 112 7.40 47.26 23.61
C VAL A 112 7.21 47.91 24.98
N ALA A 113 7.10 47.11 26.05
CA ALA A 113 6.98 47.62 27.41
C ALA A 113 8.23 48.42 27.83
N ALA A 114 9.44 47.94 27.51
CA ALA A 114 10.68 48.65 27.78
C ALA A 114 10.80 49.96 26.99
N GLN A 115 10.40 49.97 25.71
CA GLN A 115 10.34 51.19 24.91
C GLN A 115 9.29 52.17 25.45
N ALA A 116 8.12 51.70 25.89
CA ALA A 116 7.12 52.53 26.54
C ALA A 116 7.68 53.17 27.83
N GLN A 117 8.35 52.39 28.67
CA GLN A 117 9.03 52.92 29.86
C GLN A 117 10.11 53.94 29.51
N SER A 118 10.90 53.70 28.45
CA SER A 118 11.95 54.61 28.00
C SER A 118 11.40 55.89 27.37
N THR A 119 10.31 55.84 26.60
CA THR A 119 9.64 57.00 25.97
C THR A 119 8.87 57.85 26.97
N VAL A 120 8.32 57.27 28.05
CA VAL A 120 7.81 58.08 29.17
C VAL A 120 8.94 58.80 29.91
N VAL A 121 10.17 58.27 29.87
CA VAL A 121 11.36 58.90 30.45
C VAL A 121 12.10 59.83 29.46
N SER A 122 11.85 59.70 28.16
CA SER A 122 12.58 60.42 27.11
C SER A 122 11.62 61.01 26.06
N GLU A 123 11.53 62.34 26.03
CA GLU A 123 10.95 63.12 24.92
C GLU A 123 11.46 62.61 23.55
N PRO A 124 10.66 62.65 22.48
CA PRO A 124 10.82 61.79 21.31
C PRO A 124 12.03 62.22 20.47
N LYS A 125 13.01 61.33 20.33
CA LYS A 125 14.08 61.47 19.33
C LYS A 125 13.77 60.65 18.08
N GLU A 126 13.86 61.35 16.97
CA GLU A 126 13.52 61.01 15.59
C GLU A 126 13.93 59.60 15.11
N ILE A 127 13.08 59.06 14.24
CA ILE A 127 13.23 57.81 13.50
C ILE A 127 14.42 57.94 12.52
N PRO A 128 15.43 57.04 12.55
CA PRO A 128 16.43 56.99 11.48
C PRO A 128 15.83 56.40 10.19
N PRO A 129 16.22 56.91 9.01
CA PRO A 129 15.56 56.56 7.74
C PRO A 129 15.94 55.15 7.28
N VAL A 130 14.93 54.41 6.83
CA VAL A 130 15.07 53.08 6.22
C VAL A 130 15.93 53.18 4.94
N PRO A 131 16.98 52.35 4.78
CA PRO A 131 17.81 52.38 3.58
C PRO A 131 17.04 51.80 2.38
N LYS A 132 17.01 52.56 1.28
CA LYS A 132 16.41 52.15 0.01
C LYS A 132 17.24 51.03 -0.61
N VAL A 133 16.66 49.84 -0.75
CA VAL A 133 17.26 48.73 -1.49
C VAL A 133 17.09 49.01 -2.98
N GLN A 134 18.19 49.35 -3.65
CA GLN A 134 18.22 49.54 -5.10
C GLN A 134 18.42 48.17 -5.76
N VAL A 135 17.40 47.69 -6.47
CA VAL A 135 17.46 46.47 -7.27
C VAL A 135 18.05 46.79 -8.63
N ASP A 136 19.31 46.46 -8.83
CA ASP A 136 19.96 46.54 -10.15
C ASP A 136 19.46 45.39 -11.03
N LEU A 137 18.43 45.68 -11.82
CA LEU A 137 18.04 44.87 -12.96
C LEU A 137 19.05 45.10 -14.09
N ASN A 138 20.14 44.32 -14.13
CA ASN A 138 20.95 44.13 -15.33
C ASN A 138 21.88 42.92 -15.19
N SER A 139 21.52 41.81 -15.83
CA SER A 139 22.48 41.17 -16.72
C SER A 139 21.75 40.30 -17.75
N ARG A 140 22.22 40.45 -18.99
CA ARG A 140 21.67 39.95 -20.25
C ARG A 140 22.48 38.76 -20.73
#